data_AF-A0A1I3VFT3-F1
#
_entry.id   AF-A0A1I3VFT3-F1
#
_cell.length_a   1.000
_cell.length_b   1.000
_cell.length_c   1.000
_cell.angle_alpha   90.00
_cell.angle_beta   90.00
_cell.angle_gamma   90.00
#
_symmetry.space_group_name_H-M   'P 1'
#
loop_
_entity.id
_entity.type
_entity.pdbx_description
1 polymer ?
#
loop_
_entity_poly.entity_id
_entity_poly.type
_entity_poly.pdbx_seq_one_letter_code
_entity_poly.pdbx_strand_id
1 'polypeptide(L)'
;MTKYALRESALDLLTRIGEQGGFSHVLLDREISKQRLSRQDGGLLTEIVYGTLQHRDLIDFYIQPYIGKQKKIKPWVRWLLYMSVYQMIFLERVPDHAIIHEAVEISKKRGHKGISSFMNGVLRNVQRKGVQSLDKIDDPLKGLAIETSHPEWLVNRWVDQYGYDTTKAMCEANNHHLPISVRVQKLRISREKAMERLREDGYKVEESVFSPQGFIVAEGAILSHPLFTDGYLTVQDQSSMLVAEMMDLDSDLTVLDACSAPGGKTTHIAEKMSNQGEVLAYDLHEKKGKAGQQKGGTTATNIDYSKSG
;
A
#
# COMPACT_ATOMS: atom_id res chain seq x y z
N MET A 1 -27.50 -1.07 2.43
CA MET A 1 -26.38 -2.02 2.62
C MET A 1 -26.75 -2.98 3.75
N THR A 2 -26.28 -4.23 3.71
CA THR A 2 -26.41 -5.13 4.87
C THR A 2 -25.72 -4.50 6.08
N LYS A 3 -26.20 -4.82 7.29
CA LYS A 3 -25.78 -4.20 8.55
C LYS A 3 -24.26 -4.22 8.83
N TYR A 4 -23.48 -5.04 8.11
CA TYR A 4 -22.01 -5.18 8.26
C TYR A 4 -21.27 -5.28 6.91
N ALA A 5 -21.83 -4.71 5.84
CA ALA A 5 -21.31 -4.88 4.48
C ALA A 5 -19.80 -4.60 4.36
N LEU A 6 -19.29 -3.54 5.01
CA LEU A 6 -17.88 -3.16 4.95
C LEU A 6 -16.94 -4.23 5.51
N ARG A 7 -17.24 -4.80 6.69
CA ARG A 7 -16.40 -5.86 7.29
C ARG A 7 -16.51 -7.17 6.52
N GLU A 8 -17.68 -7.47 5.94
CA GLU A 8 -17.81 -8.61 5.03
C GLU A 8 -16.93 -8.44 3.78
N SER A 9 -16.91 -7.24 3.19
CA SER A 9 -16.03 -6.91 2.06
C SER A 9 -14.55 -7.02 2.44
N ALA A 10 -14.16 -6.48 3.60
CA ALA A 10 -12.80 -6.60 4.10
C ALA A 10 -12.38 -8.07 4.27
N LEU A 11 -13.26 -8.90 4.85
CA LEU A 11 -13.02 -10.33 5.03
C LEU A 11 -12.85 -11.05 3.68
N ASP A 12 -13.68 -10.73 2.69
CA ASP A 12 -13.61 -11.34 1.36
C ASP A 12 -12.31 -10.95 0.64
N LEU A 13 -11.92 -9.68 0.74
CA LEU A 13 -10.64 -9.18 0.21
C LEU A 13 -9.45 -9.86 0.90
N LEU A 14 -9.42 -9.91 2.23
CA LEU A 14 -8.35 -10.56 2.99
C LEU A 14 -8.22 -12.04 2.67
N THR A 15 -9.35 -12.75 2.62
CA THR A 15 -9.35 -14.18 2.27
C THR A 15 -8.82 -14.39 0.84
N ARG A 16 -9.17 -13.50 -0.09
CA ARG A 16 -8.72 -13.60 -1.48
C ARG A 16 -7.24 -13.26 -1.62
N ILE A 17 -6.80 -12.14 -1.06
CA ILE A 17 -5.41 -11.66 -1.14
C ILE A 17 -4.48 -12.64 -0.43
N GLY A 18 -4.84 -13.03 0.79
CA GLY A 18 -4.01 -13.88 1.65
C GLY A 18 -3.85 -15.31 1.15
N GLU A 19 -4.84 -15.88 0.46
CA GLU A 19 -4.81 -17.28 0.01
C GLU A 19 -4.45 -17.45 -1.47
N GLN A 20 -4.92 -16.55 -2.34
CA GLN A 20 -4.81 -16.75 -3.80
C GLN A 20 -3.62 -16.00 -4.41
N GLY A 21 -3.03 -15.05 -3.69
CA GLY A 21 -2.11 -14.08 -4.26
C GLY A 21 -2.86 -13.14 -5.22
N GLY A 22 -2.73 -11.84 -5.02
CA GLY A 22 -3.39 -10.87 -5.87
C GLY A 22 -2.91 -9.46 -5.61
N PHE A 23 -2.97 -8.61 -6.63
CA PHE A 23 -2.67 -7.19 -6.50
C PHE A 23 -3.73 -6.53 -5.61
N SER A 24 -3.40 -6.36 -4.33
CA SER A 24 -4.28 -5.83 -3.28
C SER A 24 -4.95 -4.51 -3.68
N HIS A 25 -4.19 -3.60 -4.28
CA HIS A 25 -4.67 -2.31 -4.77
C HIS A 25 -5.78 -2.45 -5.82
N VAL A 26 -5.59 -3.31 -6.83
CA VAL A 26 -6.60 -3.55 -7.87
C VAL A 26 -7.89 -4.11 -7.29
N LEU A 27 -7.79 -5.01 -6.31
CA LEU A 27 -8.95 -5.62 -5.68
C LEU A 27 -9.71 -4.64 -4.78
N LEU A 28 -8.99 -3.80 -4.04
CA LEU A 28 -9.56 -2.73 -3.21
C LEU A 28 -10.29 -1.68 -4.05
N ASP A 29 -9.63 -1.14 -5.08
CA ASP A 29 -10.21 -0.10 -5.95
C ASP A 29 -11.50 -0.59 -6.62
N ARG A 30 -11.48 -1.85 -7.06
CA ARG A 30 -12.65 -2.50 -7.66
C ARG A 30 -13.80 -2.62 -6.67
N GLU A 31 -13.52 -3.03 -5.43
CA GLU A 31 -14.56 -3.22 -4.42
C GLU A 31 -15.16 -1.88 -3.95
N ILE A 32 -14.32 -0.86 -3.73
CA ILE A 32 -14.74 0.50 -3.39
C ILE A 32 -15.67 1.06 -4.47
N SER A 33 -15.26 0.93 -5.74
CA SER A 33 -16.03 1.41 -6.90
C SER A 33 -17.35 0.65 -7.07
N LYS A 34 -17.30 -0.67 -6.94
CA LYS A 34 -18.47 -1.55 -7.08
C LYS A 34 -19.53 -1.27 -6.02
N GLN A 35 -19.12 -1.03 -4.77
CA GLN A 35 -20.05 -0.75 -3.67
C GLN A 35 -20.43 0.72 -3.54
N ARG A 36 -19.81 1.61 -4.33
CA ARG A 36 -19.99 3.07 -4.25
C ARG A 36 -19.80 3.58 -2.82
N LEU A 37 -18.73 3.12 -2.17
CA LEU A 37 -18.44 3.49 -0.79
C LEU A 37 -18.16 4.99 -0.68
N SER A 38 -18.55 5.59 0.45
CA SER A 38 -18.15 6.95 0.78
C SER A 38 -16.62 7.02 0.93
N ARG A 39 -16.04 8.23 0.86
CA ARG A 39 -14.59 8.41 1.10
C ARG A 39 -14.17 7.89 2.48
N GLN A 40 -15.03 8.08 3.49
CA GLN A 40 -14.78 7.60 4.85
C GLN A 40 -14.81 6.07 4.93
N ASP A 41 -15.81 5.43 4.32
CA ASP A 41 -15.93 3.97 4.29
C ASP A 41 -14.83 3.31 3.46
N GLY A 42 -14.47 3.92 2.32
CA GLY A 42 -13.35 3.48 1.50
C GLY A 42 -12.02 3.57 2.24
N GLY A 43 -11.80 4.65 2.99
CA GLY A 43 -10.65 4.81 3.87
C GLY A 43 -10.61 3.73 4.96
N LEU A 44 -11.72 3.50 5.66
CA LEU A 44 -11.80 2.47 6.69
C LEU A 44 -11.61 1.05 6.13
N LEU A 45 -12.17 0.74 4.96
CA LEU A 45 -11.97 -0.54 4.29
C LEU A 45 -10.49 -0.76 3.95
N THR A 46 -9.86 0.26 3.38
CA THR A 46 -8.44 0.26 3.01
C THR A 46 -7.55 0.05 4.22
N GLU A 47 -7.82 0.79 5.30
CA GLU A 47 -7.13 0.70 6.59
C GLU A 47 -7.23 -0.70 7.19
N ILE A 48 -8.43 -1.27 7.27
CA ILE A 48 -8.63 -2.61 7.82
C ILE A 48 -7.90 -3.66 6.97
N VAL A 49 -8.00 -3.60 5.64
CA VAL A 49 -7.40 -4.60 4.76
C VAL A 49 -5.86 -4.51 4.80
N TYR A 50 -5.29 -3.33 4.56
CA TYR A 50 -3.82 -3.18 4.56
C TYR A 50 -3.24 -3.37 5.94
N GLY A 51 -3.83 -2.76 6.96
CA GLY A 51 -3.37 -2.89 8.33
C GLY A 51 -3.35 -4.34 8.84
N THR A 52 -4.40 -5.12 8.52
CA THR A 52 -4.45 -6.54 8.89
C THR A 52 -3.39 -7.37 8.14
N LEU A 53 -3.16 -7.11 6.85
CA LEU A 53 -2.13 -7.81 6.08
C LEU A 53 -0.73 -7.47 6.61
N GLN A 54 -0.51 -6.19 6.91
CA GLN A 54 0.77 -5.64 7.32
C GLN A 54 1.17 -6.11 8.73
N HIS A 55 0.22 -6.33 9.64
CA HIS A 55 0.49 -6.78 11.01
C HIS A 55 0.15 -8.26 11.23
N ARG A 56 0.02 -9.05 10.15
CA ARG A 56 -0.51 -10.43 10.21
C ARG A 56 0.25 -11.31 11.21
N ASP A 57 1.57 -11.30 11.17
CA ASP A 57 2.39 -12.22 11.97
C ASP A 57 2.41 -11.78 13.43
N LEU A 58 2.41 -10.47 13.69
CA LEU A 58 2.22 -9.90 15.02
C LEU A 58 0.86 -10.29 15.61
N ILE A 59 -0.21 -10.12 14.84
CA ILE A 59 -1.55 -10.46 15.28
C ILE A 59 -1.68 -11.97 15.54
N ASP A 60 -1.10 -12.82 14.68
CA ASP A 60 -1.08 -14.25 14.91
C ASP A 60 -0.43 -14.58 16.26
N PHE A 61 0.77 -14.04 16.51
CA PHE A 61 1.48 -14.18 17.77
C PHE A 61 0.64 -13.71 18.98
N TYR A 62 -0.02 -12.56 18.87
CA TYR A 62 -0.86 -12.01 19.93
C TYR A 62 -2.00 -12.92 20.36
N ILE A 63 -2.60 -13.66 19.43
CA ILE A 63 -3.77 -14.50 19.72
C ILE A 63 -3.46 -15.97 19.96
N GLN A 64 -2.24 -16.44 19.69
CA GLN A 64 -1.84 -17.84 19.92
C GLN A 64 -2.29 -18.41 21.29
N PRO A 65 -2.15 -17.70 22.43
CA PRO A 65 -2.58 -18.21 23.73
C PRO A 65 -4.08 -18.53 23.82
N TYR A 66 -4.89 -17.87 23.01
CA TYR A 66 -6.35 -17.95 23.05
C TYR A 66 -6.92 -18.93 22.04
N ILE A 67 -6.19 -19.24 20.97
CA ILE A 67 -6.58 -20.25 20.00
C ILE A 67 -6.19 -21.67 20.48
N GLY A 68 -5.13 -21.78 21.29
CA GLY A 68 -4.69 -23.04 21.87
C GLY A 68 -4.26 -24.08 20.81
N LYS A 69 -4.40 -25.37 21.11
CA LYS A 69 -3.98 -26.49 20.23
C LYS A 69 -4.92 -26.76 19.04
N GLN A 70 -5.82 -25.83 18.67
CA GLN A 70 -6.72 -26.05 17.54
C GLN A 70 -5.94 -26.08 16.22
N LYS A 71 -5.65 -27.30 15.75
CA LYS A 71 -4.79 -27.55 14.58
C LYS A 71 -5.42 -27.10 13.25
N LYS A 72 -6.74 -26.86 13.18
CA LYS A 72 -7.44 -26.56 11.93
C LYS A 72 -8.51 -25.49 12.11
N ILE A 73 -8.15 -24.24 11.80
CA ILE A 73 -9.07 -23.12 11.66
C ILE A 73 -9.29 -22.90 10.15
N LYS A 74 -10.54 -22.69 9.72
CA LYS A 74 -10.83 -22.37 8.33
C LYS A 74 -10.17 -21.02 7.96
N PRO A 75 -9.60 -20.85 6.76
CA PRO A 75 -8.92 -19.61 6.37
C PRO A 75 -9.70 -18.33 6.64
N TRP A 76 -10.98 -18.27 6.24
CA TRP A 76 -11.81 -17.09 6.48
C TRP A 76 -12.07 -16.82 7.98
N VAL A 77 -12.11 -17.84 8.84
CA VAL A 77 -12.28 -17.65 10.29
C VAL A 77 -11.02 -17.03 10.88
N ARG A 78 -9.86 -17.43 10.39
CA ARG A 78 -8.56 -16.87 10.77
C ARG A 78 -8.45 -15.41 10.32
N TRP A 79 -8.79 -15.09 9.08
CA TRP A 79 -8.80 -13.70 8.60
C TRP A 79 -9.80 -12.82 9.34
N LEU A 80 -10.97 -13.35 9.70
CA LEU A 80 -11.94 -12.64 10.54
C LEU A 80 -11.37 -12.37 11.94
N LEU A 81 -10.67 -13.32 12.55
CA LEU A 81 -9.96 -13.09 13.82
C LEU A 81 -8.90 -12.00 13.66
N TYR A 82 -8.05 -12.10 12.64
CA TYR A 82 -6.96 -11.15 12.43
C TYR A 82 -7.48 -9.73 12.24
N MET A 83 -8.47 -9.52 11.37
CA MET A 83 -9.02 -8.18 11.16
C MET A 83 -9.77 -7.63 12.38
N SER A 84 -10.38 -8.50 13.20
CA SER A 84 -11.03 -8.07 14.44
C SER A 84 -10.00 -7.64 15.48
N VAL A 85 -8.92 -8.40 15.65
CA VAL A 85 -7.84 -8.06 16.59
C VAL A 85 -7.09 -6.82 16.11
N TYR A 86 -6.84 -6.68 14.80
CA TYR A 86 -6.27 -5.47 14.22
C TYR A 86 -7.09 -4.24 14.64
N GLN A 87 -8.42 -4.27 14.43
CA GLN A 87 -9.29 -3.18 14.83
C GLN A 87 -9.24 -2.90 16.34
N MET A 88 -9.20 -3.94 17.18
CA MET A 88 -9.16 -3.77 18.65
C MET A 88 -7.84 -3.14 19.14
N ILE A 89 -6.73 -3.44 18.49
CA ILE A 89 -5.39 -2.98 18.94
C ILE A 89 -4.97 -1.67 18.31
N PHE A 90 -5.26 -1.47 17.02
CA PHE A 90 -4.70 -0.36 16.24
C PHE A 90 -5.72 0.74 15.91
N LEU A 91 -7.04 0.50 16.03
CA LEU A 91 -8.08 1.49 15.71
C LEU A 91 -8.79 2.02 16.97
N GLU A 92 -8.25 3.09 17.54
CA GLU A 92 -8.77 3.71 18.78
C GLU A 92 -10.25 4.16 18.72
N ARG A 93 -10.75 4.47 17.52
CA ARG A 93 -12.10 5.03 17.32
C ARG A 93 -13.21 3.97 17.25
N VAL A 94 -12.88 2.67 17.23
CA VAL A 94 -13.87 1.61 17.08
C VAL A 94 -13.99 0.83 18.39
N PRO A 95 -15.14 0.89 19.10
CA PRO A 95 -15.28 0.21 20.38
C PRO A 95 -15.19 -1.32 20.26
N ASP A 96 -14.42 -1.97 21.14
CA ASP A 96 -14.26 -3.42 21.18
C ASP A 96 -15.58 -4.20 21.12
N HIS A 97 -16.59 -3.77 21.89
CA HIS A 97 -17.87 -4.48 21.95
C HIS A 97 -18.58 -4.48 20.58
N ALA A 98 -18.41 -3.43 19.78
CA ALA A 98 -18.94 -3.36 18.43
C ALA A 98 -18.17 -4.32 17.52
N ILE A 99 -16.84 -4.31 17.55
CA ILE A 99 -15.98 -5.21 16.75
C ILE A 99 -16.33 -6.67 17.02
N ILE A 100 -16.42 -7.06 18.30
CA ILE A 100 -16.76 -8.41 18.73
C ILE A 100 -18.16 -8.79 18.23
N HIS A 101 -19.14 -7.90 18.40
CA HIS A 101 -20.50 -8.15 17.96
C HIS A 101 -20.56 -8.38 16.44
N GLU A 102 -19.93 -7.51 15.64
CA GLU A 102 -19.90 -7.64 14.18
C GLU A 102 -19.24 -8.95 13.74
N ALA A 103 -18.08 -9.30 14.32
CA ALA A 103 -17.39 -10.55 14.01
C ALA A 103 -18.25 -11.78 14.33
N VAL A 104 -18.97 -11.75 15.46
CA VAL A 104 -19.91 -12.81 15.85
C VAL A 104 -21.07 -12.90 14.87
N GLU A 105 -21.67 -11.80 14.44
CA GLU A 105 -22.75 -11.82 13.45
C GLU A 105 -22.30 -12.34 12.08
N ILE A 106 -21.12 -11.92 11.60
CA ILE A 106 -20.54 -12.43 10.35
C ILE A 106 -20.30 -13.95 10.45
N SER A 107 -19.78 -14.42 11.59
CA SER A 107 -19.53 -15.85 11.80
C SER A 107 -20.82 -16.68 11.87
N LYS A 108 -21.91 -16.14 12.42
CA LYS A 108 -23.23 -16.79 12.45
C LYS A 108 -23.79 -16.96 11.04
N LYS A 109 -23.60 -15.95 10.19
CA LYS A 109 -24.07 -15.94 8.80
C LYS A 109 -23.29 -16.91 7.90
N ARG A 110 -21.97 -16.99 8.05
CA ARG A 110 -21.08 -17.82 7.18
C ARG A 110 -20.83 -19.24 7.71
N GLY A 111 -21.09 -19.47 8.99
CA GLY A 111 -20.67 -20.67 9.71
C GLY A 111 -21.79 -21.31 10.50
N HIS A 112 -21.39 -22.05 11.54
CA HIS A 112 -22.30 -22.66 12.52
C HIS A 112 -22.02 -22.12 13.91
N LYS A 113 -22.92 -22.39 14.87
CA LYS A 113 -22.85 -21.91 16.26
C LYS A 113 -21.48 -22.10 16.93
N GLY A 114 -20.81 -23.22 16.67
CA GLY A 114 -19.45 -23.49 17.16
C GLY A 114 -18.40 -22.45 16.72
N ILE A 115 -18.44 -21.98 15.46
CA ILE A 115 -17.53 -20.93 14.96
C ILE A 115 -17.82 -19.61 15.66
N SER A 116 -19.10 -19.24 15.82
CA SER A 116 -19.48 -18.01 16.52
C SER A 116 -19.09 -18.01 17.99
N SER A 117 -19.25 -19.15 18.66
CA SER A 117 -18.83 -19.30 20.04
C SER A 117 -17.31 -19.22 20.19
N PHE A 118 -16.57 -19.81 19.25
CA PHE A 118 -15.11 -19.73 19.21
C PHE A 118 -14.62 -18.29 18.99
N MET A 119 -15.16 -17.60 17.97
CA MET A 119 -14.85 -16.19 17.67
C MET A 119 -15.08 -15.29 18.88
N ASN A 120 -16.26 -15.39 19.50
CA ASN A 120 -16.59 -14.62 20.69
C ASN A 120 -15.63 -14.95 21.85
N GLY A 121 -15.32 -16.23 22.07
CA GLY A 121 -14.43 -16.66 23.14
C GLY A 121 -13.02 -16.09 23.01
N VAL A 122 -12.43 -16.16 21.80
CA VAL A 122 -11.08 -15.63 21.53
C VAL A 122 -11.05 -14.12 21.71
N LEU A 123 -11.95 -13.37 21.05
CA LEU A 123 -11.93 -11.91 21.11
C LEU A 123 -12.25 -11.38 22.51
N ARG A 124 -13.15 -12.04 23.26
CA ARG A 124 -13.40 -11.69 24.68
C ARG A 124 -12.22 -12.00 25.58
N ASN A 125 -11.36 -12.95 25.24
CA ASN A 125 -10.13 -13.17 25.98
C ASN A 125 -9.11 -12.08 25.69
N VAL A 126 -8.93 -11.68 24.42
CA VAL A 126 -8.11 -10.53 24.04
C VAL A 126 -8.56 -9.27 24.78
N GLN A 127 -9.86 -8.97 24.76
CA GLN A 127 -10.43 -7.81 25.47
C GLN A 127 -10.14 -7.81 26.99
N ARG A 128 -10.22 -8.97 27.65
CA ARG A 128 -10.12 -9.07 29.12
C ARG A 128 -8.70 -9.25 29.64
N LYS A 129 -7.86 -9.94 28.88
CA LYS A 129 -6.51 -10.36 29.30
C LYS A 129 -5.39 -9.65 28.53
N GLY A 130 -5.73 -8.87 27.52
CA GLY A 130 -4.75 -8.26 26.61
C GLY A 130 -4.18 -9.25 25.60
N VAL A 131 -3.07 -8.87 24.97
CA VAL A 131 -2.35 -9.70 23.99
C VAL A 131 -1.08 -10.30 24.59
N GLN A 132 -0.50 -11.30 23.92
CA GLN A 132 0.79 -11.86 24.32
C GLN A 132 1.91 -10.81 24.24
N SER A 133 2.69 -10.61 25.30
CA SER A 133 3.87 -9.74 25.25
C SER A 133 4.96 -10.32 24.35
N LEU A 134 5.60 -9.44 23.58
CA LEU A 134 6.77 -9.74 22.75
C LEU A 134 8.00 -10.09 23.59
N ASP A 135 8.07 -9.67 24.86
CA ASP A 135 9.17 -10.00 25.79
C ASP A 135 9.34 -11.51 26.04
N LYS A 136 8.35 -12.32 25.64
CA LYS A 136 8.42 -13.79 25.71
C LYS A 136 9.23 -14.42 24.57
N ILE A 137 9.72 -13.63 23.62
CA ILE A 137 10.54 -14.09 22.51
C ILE A 137 12.00 -13.88 22.89
N ASP A 138 12.70 -14.98 23.20
CA ASP A 138 14.10 -14.92 23.62
C ASP A 138 15.06 -14.51 22.49
N ASP A 139 14.71 -14.84 21.24
CA ASP A 139 15.50 -14.52 20.05
C ASP A 139 15.15 -13.12 19.53
N PRO A 140 16.08 -12.14 19.58
CA PRO A 140 15.82 -10.77 19.13
C PRO A 140 15.47 -10.65 17.64
N LEU A 141 16.01 -11.53 16.78
CA LEU A 141 15.74 -11.50 15.33
C LEU A 141 14.34 -11.99 15.04
N LYS A 142 13.94 -13.07 15.71
CA LYS A 142 12.57 -13.57 15.67
C LYS A 142 11.59 -12.59 16.28
N GLY A 143 11.97 -11.92 17.37
CA GLY A 143 11.21 -10.85 18.01
C GLY A 143 10.91 -9.73 17.01
N LEU A 144 11.96 -9.20 16.38
CA LEU A 144 11.85 -8.15 15.36
C LEU A 144 11.00 -8.59 14.16
N ALA A 145 11.21 -9.81 13.66
CA ALA A 145 10.45 -10.36 12.54
C ALA A 145 8.94 -10.43 12.85
N ILE A 146 8.56 -10.92 14.03
CA ILE A 146 7.16 -11.01 14.46
C ILE A 146 6.58 -9.61 14.69
N GLU A 147 7.27 -8.77 15.47
CA GLU A 147 6.84 -7.40 15.80
C GLU A 147 6.54 -6.59 14.55
N THR A 148 7.43 -6.66 13.57
CA THR A 148 7.30 -5.90 12.33
C THR A 148 6.63 -6.69 11.20
N SER A 149 6.18 -7.92 11.46
CA SER A 149 5.55 -8.82 10.48
C SER A 149 6.35 -9.01 9.18
N HIS A 150 7.66 -9.16 9.32
CA HIS A 150 8.56 -9.52 8.24
C HIS A 150 8.91 -11.01 8.29
N PRO A 151 9.15 -11.67 7.15
CA PRO A 151 9.67 -13.03 7.14
C PRO A 151 11.02 -13.11 7.85
N GLU A 152 11.16 -14.06 8.78
CA GLU A 152 12.37 -14.23 9.59
C GLU A 152 13.63 -14.37 8.74
N TRP A 153 13.58 -15.09 7.61
CA TRP A 153 14.71 -15.22 6.69
C TRP A 153 15.16 -13.89 6.09
N LEU A 154 14.24 -12.94 5.89
CA LEU A 154 14.55 -11.63 5.31
C LEU A 154 15.20 -10.73 6.36
N VAL A 155 14.70 -10.77 7.59
CA VAL A 155 15.32 -10.06 8.72
C VAL A 155 16.74 -10.58 8.96
N ASN A 156 16.94 -11.89 9.01
CA ASN A 156 18.29 -12.48 9.14
C ASN A 156 19.23 -11.99 8.02
N ARG A 157 18.77 -12.06 6.75
CA ARG A 157 19.56 -11.59 5.61
C ARG A 157 19.94 -10.10 5.71
N TRP A 158 19.02 -9.25 6.17
CA TRP A 158 19.31 -7.82 6.34
C TRP A 158 20.25 -7.56 7.51
N VAL A 159 20.12 -8.29 8.62
CA VAL A 159 21.05 -8.18 9.75
C VAL A 159 22.47 -8.59 9.33
N ASP A 160 22.60 -9.67 8.56
CA ASP A 160 23.89 -10.12 8.03
C ASP A 160 24.55 -9.05 7.13
N GLN A 161 23.75 -8.25 6.41
CA GLN A 161 24.24 -7.27 5.44
C GLN A 161 24.43 -5.85 6.01
N TYR A 162 23.56 -5.43 6.92
CA TYR A 162 23.44 -4.04 7.38
C TYR A 162 23.53 -3.89 8.91
N GLY A 163 23.56 -4.99 9.66
CA GLY A 163 23.53 -4.98 11.13
C GLY A 163 22.12 -4.83 11.71
N TYR A 164 22.00 -5.05 13.03
CA TYR A 164 20.71 -5.11 13.72
C TYR A 164 19.96 -3.77 13.72
N ASP A 165 20.61 -2.67 14.14
CA ASP A 165 19.94 -1.37 14.30
C ASP A 165 19.41 -0.82 12.98
N THR A 166 20.19 -0.93 11.90
CA THR A 166 19.75 -0.52 10.55
C THR A 166 18.61 -1.40 10.06
N THR A 167 18.68 -2.71 10.27
CA THR A 167 17.59 -3.63 9.88
C THR A 167 16.31 -3.33 10.65
N LYS A 168 16.40 -3.05 11.94
CA LYS A 168 15.26 -2.64 12.76
C LYS A 168 14.61 -1.38 12.20
N ALA A 169 15.39 -0.34 11.92
CA ALA A 169 14.88 0.89 11.32
C ALA A 169 14.23 0.66 9.95
N MET A 170 14.79 -0.23 9.11
CA MET A 170 14.18 -0.61 7.83
C MET A 170 12.83 -1.31 8.02
N CYS A 171 12.75 -2.28 8.93
CA CYS A 171 11.51 -3.00 9.23
C CYS A 171 10.41 -2.08 9.80
N GLU A 172 10.78 -1.15 10.68
CA GLU A 172 9.86 -0.13 11.21
C GLU A 172 9.38 0.82 10.10
N ALA A 173 10.30 1.30 9.24
CA ALA A 173 9.96 2.18 8.13
C ALA A 173 9.02 1.52 7.11
N ASN A 174 9.20 0.23 6.82
CA ASN A 174 8.29 -0.54 5.94
C ASN A 174 6.86 -0.61 6.48
N ASN A 175 6.68 -0.46 7.78
CA ASN A 175 5.37 -0.47 8.42
C ASN A 175 4.73 0.92 8.55
N HIS A 176 5.42 1.97 8.14
CA HIS A 176 4.86 3.32 8.15
C HIS A 176 4.37 3.70 6.75
N HIS A 177 3.18 4.29 6.68
CA HIS A 177 2.70 4.83 5.43
C HIS A 177 3.55 6.04 5.04
N LEU A 178 4.28 5.93 3.92
CA LEU A 178 5.00 7.07 3.35
C LEU A 178 4.02 8.02 2.66
N PRO A 179 4.14 9.34 2.86
CA PRO A 179 3.38 10.33 2.10
C PRO A 179 3.56 10.16 0.58
N ILE A 180 2.56 10.60 -0.19
CA ILE A 180 2.59 10.47 -1.65
C ILE A 180 3.64 11.43 -2.20
N SER A 181 4.58 10.92 -2.99
CA SER A 181 5.50 11.72 -3.79
C SER A 181 4.97 11.88 -5.21
N VAL A 182 5.15 13.09 -5.76
CA VAL A 182 4.74 13.45 -7.11
C VAL A 182 5.87 14.18 -7.82
N ARG A 183 5.93 14.01 -9.14
CA ARG A 183 6.81 14.74 -10.06
C ARG A 183 5.99 15.75 -10.85
N VAL A 184 6.47 16.99 -10.95
CA VAL A 184 5.91 17.95 -11.93
C VAL A 184 6.33 17.59 -13.34
N GLN A 185 5.40 17.75 -14.27
CA GLN A 185 5.72 17.85 -15.68
C GLN A 185 6.28 19.26 -15.97
N LYS A 186 7.61 19.38 -15.94
CA LYS A 186 8.38 20.63 -16.04
C LYS A 186 8.07 21.45 -17.30
N LEU A 187 7.68 20.79 -18.40
CA LEU A 187 7.30 21.48 -19.65
C LEU A 187 5.94 22.21 -19.56
N ARG A 188 5.13 21.92 -18.52
CA ARG A 188 3.79 22.47 -18.33
C ARG A 188 3.69 23.38 -17.11
N ILE A 189 4.40 23.06 -16.04
CA ILE A 189 4.39 23.85 -14.79
C ILE A 189 5.73 23.73 -14.06
N SER A 190 6.18 24.80 -13.38
CA SER A 190 7.33 24.72 -12.49
C SER A 190 6.95 24.08 -11.15
N ARG A 191 7.92 23.51 -10.44
CA ARG A 191 7.71 22.92 -9.11
C ARG A 191 7.12 23.93 -8.14
N GLU A 192 7.65 25.15 -8.15
CA GLU A 192 7.28 26.23 -7.25
C GLU A 192 5.81 26.64 -7.46
N LYS A 193 5.39 26.82 -8.72
CA LYS A 193 4.01 27.17 -9.07
C LYS A 193 3.02 26.06 -8.72
N ALA A 194 3.40 24.80 -8.94
CA ALA A 194 2.57 23.66 -8.58
C ALA A 194 2.38 23.58 -7.06
N MET A 195 3.45 23.76 -6.28
CA MET A 195 3.40 23.74 -4.82
C MET A 195 2.63 24.94 -4.24
N GLU A 196 2.81 26.14 -4.79
CA GLU A 196 2.05 27.34 -4.41
C GLU A 196 0.55 27.10 -4.59
N ARG A 197 0.14 26.65 -5.78
CA ARG A 197 -1.27 26.33 -6.07
C ARG A 197 -1.84 25.30 -5.10
N LEU A 198 -1.09 24.24 -4.82
CA LEU A 198 -1.54 23.21 -3.88
C LEU A 198 -1.70 23.77 -2.45
N ARG A 199 -0.82 24.67 -2.00
CA ARG A 199 -0.95 25.33 -0.69
C ARG A 199 -2.18 26.22 -0.63
N GLU A 200 -2.48 26.96 -1.70
CA GLU A 200 -3.71 27.77 -1.81
C GLU A 200 -4.96 26.89 -1.71
N ASP A 201 -4.92 25.70 -2.32
CA ASP A 201 -5.99 24.70 -2.27
C ASP A 201 -6.00 23.88 -0.97
N GLY A 202 -5.18 24.25 0.03
CA GLY A 202 -5.17 23.69 1.39
C GLY A 202 -4.34 22.42 1.58
N TYR A 203 -3.45 22.07 0.64
CA TYR A 203 -2.57 20.92 0.75
C TYR A 203 -1.30 21.27 1.53
N LYS A 204 -0.78 20.29 2.28
CA LYS A 204 0.55 20.37 2.89
C LYS A 204 1.57 19.72 1.95
N VAL A 205 2.51 20.50 1.44
CA VAL A 205 3.53 20.04 0.48
C VAL A 205 4.93 20.46 0.88
N GLU A 206 5.88 19.55 0.68
CA GLU A 206 7.30 19.68 1.06
C GLU A 206 8.18 19.31 -0.14
N GLU A 207 9.30 20.03 -0.33
CA GLU A 207 10.19 19.76 -1.48
C GLU A 207 10.83 18.38 -1.37
N SER A 208 11.03 17.71 -2.51
CA SER A 208 11.87 16.53 -2.54
C SER A 208 13.33 16.92 -2.41
N VAL A 209 14.05 16.24 -1.51
CA VAL A 209 15.52 16.36 -1.40
C VAL A 209 16.26 15.61 -2.51
N PHE A 210 15.55 14.75 -3.26
CA PHE A 210 16.14 13.86 -4.26
C PHE A 210 15.98 14.37 -5.69
N SER A 211 14.92 15.12 -6.01
CA SER A 211 14.72 15.65 -7.36
C SER A 211 14.21 17.09 -7.35
N PRO A 212 14.77 17.98 -8.20
CA PRO A 212 14.26 19.32 -8.41
C PRO A 212 12.88 19.35 -9.11
N GLN A 213 12.41 18.24 -9.66
CA GLN A 213 11.04 18.11 -10.20
C GLN A 213 10.07 17.46 -9.18
N GLY A 214 10.60 16.86 -8.11
CA GLY A 214 9.82 16.13 -7.13
C GLY A 214 9.37 16.99 -5.94
N PHE A 215 8.22 16.64 -5.38
CA PHE A 215 7.80 17.09 -4.06
C PHE A 215 6.88 16.06 -3.39
N ILE A 216 6.73 16.19 -2.08
CA ILE A 216 5.95 15.30 -1.22
C ILE A 216 4.62 16.01 -0.88
N VAL A 217 3.52 15.29 -1.00
CA VAL A 217 2.20 15.70 -0.53
C VAL A 217 1.94 15.02 0.81
N ALA A 218 2.19 15.74 1.90
CA ALA A 218 2.01 15.25 3.26
C ALA A 218 0.52 15.11 3.61
N GLU A 219 -0.32 16.03 3.14
CA GLU A 219 -1.76 16.02 3.41
C GLU A 219 -2.56 16.47 2.18
N GLY A 220 -3.68 15.78 1.92
CA GLY A 220 -4.62 16.08 0.84
C GLY A 220 -4.79 14.93 -0.17
N ALA A 221 -5.93 14.91 -0.88
CA ALA A 221 -6.27 13.86 -1.85
C ALA A 221 -5.74 14.19 -3.25
N ILE A 222 -4.42 14.15 -3.43
CA ILE A 222 -3.74 14.60 -4.65
C ILE A 222 -4.27 13.94 -5.93
N LEU A 223 -4.68 12.67 -5.85
CA LEU A 223 -5.21 11.91 -6.99
C LEU A 223 -6.52 12.49 -7.56
N SER A 224 -7.23 13.31 -6.78
CA SER A 224 -8.46 14.00 -7.21
C SER A 224 -8.26 15.47 -7.59
N HIS A 225 -7.03 15.98 -7.45
CA HIS A 225 -6.73 17.37 -7.71
C HIS A 225 -6.58 17.65 -9.22
N PRO A 226 -7.05 18.82 -9.73
CA PRO A 226 -6.91 19.18 -11.14
C PRO A 226 -5.47 19.07 -11.69
N LEU A 227 -4.47 19.50 -10.93
CA LEU A 227 -3.06 19.36 -11.35
C LEU A 227 -2.67 17.89 -11.62
N PHE A 228 -3.25 16.93 -10.91
CA PHE A 228 -3.01 15.51 -11.18
C PHE A 228 -3.87 15.01 -12.35
N THR A 229 -5.18 15.25 -12.33
CA THR A 229 -6.10 14.74 -13.36
C THR A 229 -5.80 15.29 -14.75
N ASP A 230 -5.29 16.52 -14.82
CA ASP A 230 -4.98 17.21 -16.08
C ASP A 230 -3.53 16.93 -16.55
N GLY A 231 -2.79 16.08 -15.83
CA GLY A 231 -1.45 15.62 -16.22
C GLY A 231 -0.31 16.61 -15.97
N TYR A 232 -0.47 17.58 -15.05
CA TYR A 232 0.64 18.43 -14.60
C TYR A 232 1.52 17.71 -13.56
N LEU A 233 0.97 16.71 -12.88
CA LEU A 233 1.63 15.92 -11.86
C LEU A 233 1.54 14.43 -12.19
N THR A 234 2.61 13.69 -11.88
CA THR A 234 2.63 12.23 -11.94
C THR A 234 3.04 11.68 -10.58
N VAL A 235 2.31 10.69 -10.05
CA VAL A 235 2.74 9.95 -8.85
C VAL A 235 3.95 9.12 -9.22
N GLN A 236 5.05 9.35 -8.52
CA GLN A 236 6.30 8.64 -8.72
C GLN A 236 7.11 8.70 -7.43
N ASP A 237 7.70 7.57 -7.04
CA ASP A 237 8.58 7.52 -5.88
C ASP A 237 9.83 8.37 -6.09
N GLN A 238 10.32 9.01 -5.02
CA GLN A 238 11.50 9.88 -5.07
C GLN A 238 12.75 9.15 -5.59
N SER A 239 12.97 7.89 -5.19
CA SER A 239 14.10 7.09 -5.69
C SER A 239 13.98 6.79 -7.18
N SER A 240 12.75 6.68 -7.69
CA SER A 240 12.52 6.49 -9.12
C SER A 240 12.77 7.75 -9.94
N MET A 241 12.67 8.94 -9.34
CA MET A 241 13.04 10.20 -10.00
C MET A 241 14.56 10.32 -10.17
N LEU A 242 15.34 9.85 -9.18
CA LEU A 242 16.81 9.91 -9.22
C LEU A 242 17.40 9.27 -10.47
N VAL A 243 16.76 8.23 -11.01
CA VAL A 243 17.25 7.54 -12.21
C VAL A 243 17.46 8.51 -13.37
N ALA A 244 16.44 9.31 -13.72
CA ALA A 244 16.56 10.27 -14.82
C ALA A 244 17.37 11.52 -14.42
N GLU A 245 17.46 11.85 -13.12
CA GLU A 245 18.34 12.93 -12.64
C GLU A 245 19.83 12.57 -12.75
N MET A 246 20.18 11.28 -12.67
CA MET A 246 21.56 10.79 -12.78
C MET A 246 22.00 10.51 -14.22
N MET A 247 21.06 10.52 -15.17
CA MET A 247 21.37 10.33 -16.59
C MET A 247 21.75 11.66 -17.24
N ASP A 248 22.81 11.64 -18.05
CA ASP A 248 23.20 12.78 -18.89
C ASP A 248 22.36 12.73 -20.19
N LEU A 249 21.17 13.32 -20.14
CA LEU A 249 20.16 13.22 -21.19
C LEU A 249 20.18 14.44 -22.11
N ASP A 250 20.99 14.38 -23.17
CA ASP A 250 20.95 15.34 -24.26
C ASP A 250 19.69 15.18 -25.13
N SER A 251 19.28 16.28 -25.75
CA SER A 251 18.01 16.40 -26.48
C SER A 251 17.96 15.65 -27.81
N ASP A 252 19.11 15.21 -28.34
CA ASP A 252 19.25 14.54 -29.63
C ASP A 252 19.46 13.01 -29.51
N LEU A 253 19.47 12.48 -28.29
CA LEU A 253 19.73 11.07 -28.04
C LEU A 253 18.54 10.16 -28.42
N THR A 254 18.87 8.90 -28.68
CA THR A 254 17.90 7.79 -28.65
C THR A 254 18.12 6.99 -27.36
N VAL A 255 17.10 6.91 -26.50
CA VAL A 255 17.17 6.27 -25.18
C VAL A 255 16.24 5.08 -25.12
N LEU A 256 16.70 3.94 -24.60
CA LEU A 256 15.89 2.74 -24.40
C LEU A 256 15.50 2.59 -22.92
N ASP A 257 14.20 2.56 -22.65
CA ASP A 257 13.63 2.09 -21.39
C ASP A 257 13.09 0.65 -21.58
N ALA A 258 13.93 -0.33 -21.23
CA ALA A 258 13.68 -1.75 -21.48
C ALA A 258 12.60 -2.38 -20.58
N CYS A 259 12.21 -1.71 -19.48
CA CYS A 259 11.20 -2.17 -18.53
C CYS A 259 10.29 -0.99 -18.17
N SER A 260 9.74 -0.40 -19.22
CA SER A 260 9.10 0.91 -19.18
C SER A 260 7.86 0.96 -18.32
N ALA A 261 7.08 -0.12 -18.17
CA ALA A 261 5.78 -0.01 -17.53
C ALA A 261 5.89 0.11 -15.99
N PRO A 262 5.12 1.01 -15.35
CA PRO A 262 3.95 1.72 -15.86
C PRO A 262 4.23 3.09 -16.55
N GLY A 263 5.47 3.40 -16.91
CA GLY A 263 5.84 4.54 -17.77
C GLY A 263 6.43 5.75 -17.03
N GLY A 264 6.56 5.69 -15.70
CA GLY A 264 6.97 6.87 -14.91
C GLY A 264 8.38 7.36 -15.22
N LYS A 265 9.34 6.44 -15.40
CA LYS A 265 10.72 6.78 -15.76
C LYS A 265 10.83 7.18 -17.23
N THR A 266 10.14 6.46 -18.10
CA THR A 266 10.03 6.77 -19.54
C THR A 266 9.58 8.20 -19.78
N THR A 267 8.50 8.64 -19.11
CA THR A 267 8.04 10.03 -19.24
C THR A 267 9.03 11.02 -18.60
N HIS A 268 9.72 10.65 -17.53
CA HIS A 268 10.77 11.50 -16.94
C HIS A 268 11.93 11.73 -17.91
N ILE A 269 12.36 10.68 -18.61
CA ILE A 269 13.44 10.74 -19.61
C ILE A 269 13.02 11.68 -20.73
N ALA A 270 11.82 11.49 -21.29
CA ALA A 270 11.28 12.37 -22.33
C ALA A 270 11.22 13.85 -21.88
N GLU A 271 10.80 14.09 -20.63
CA GLU A 271 10.77 15.42 -20.02
C GLU A 271 12.15 16.08 -19.94
N LYS A 272 13.17 15.32 -19.51
CA LYS A 272 14.56 15.78 -19.43
C LYS A 272 15.12 16.12 -20.81
N MET A 273 14.76 15.32 -21.81
CA MET A 273 15.10 15.55 -23.22
C MET A 273 14.23 16.63 -23.89
N SER A 274 13.39 17.35 -23.13
CA SER A 274 12.49 18.39 -23.64
C SER A 274 11.59 17.92 -24.80
N ASN A 275 11.16 16.65 -24.76
CA ASN A 275 10.42 15.97 -25.82
C ASN A 275 11.13 15.96 -27.20
N GLN A 276 12.45 16.03 -27.22
CA GLN A 276 13.29 15.89 -28.43
C GLN A 276 14.00 14.53 -28.45
N GLY A 277 14.61 14.17 -29.58
CA GLY A 277 15.24 12.86 -29.74
C GLY A 277 14.20 11.75 -29.77
N GLU A 278 14.54 10.56 -29.28
CA GLU A 278 13.65 9.40 -29.27
C GLU A 278 13.76 8.59 -27.97
N VAL A 279 12.64 8.20 -27.38
CA VAL A 279 12.58 7.29 -26.23
C VAL A 279 11.85 6.01 -26.63
N LEU A 280 12.59 4.90 -26.70
CA LEU A 280 12.05 3.58 -26.99
C LEU A 280 11.56 2.93 -25.69
N ALA A 281 10.27 2.63 -25.59
CA ALA A 281 9.62 2.14 -24.36
C ALA A 281 9.14 0.70 -24.50
N TYR A 282 9.85 -0.25 -23.86
CA TYR A 282 9.61 -1.68 -24.01
C TYR A 282 9.13 -2.27 -22.69
N ASP A 283 8.21 -3.23 -22.73
CA ASP A 283 7.76 -4.01 -21.58
C ASP A 283 7.22 -5.36 -22.08
N LEU A 284 7.45 -6.44 -21.33
CA LEU A 284 7.02 -7.81 -21.69
C LEU A 284 5.52 -8.04 -21.48
N HIS A 285 4.81 -7.12 -20.82
CA HIS A 285 3.40 -7.26 -20.51
C HIS A 285 2.57 -6.20 -21.23
N GLU A 286 1.91 -6.62 -22.32
CA GLU A 286 1.05 -5.78 -23.17
C GLU A 286 0.02 -4.92 -22.37
N LYS A 287 -0.56 -5.48 -21.29
CA LYS A 287 -1.51 -4.75 -20.42
C LYS A 287 -0.86 -3.61 -19.63
N LYS A 288 0.41 -3.77 -19.22
CA LYS A 288 1.17 -2.72 -18.52
C LYS A 288 1.69 -1.67 -19.52
N GLY A 289 2.05 -2.08 -20.74
CA GLY A 289 2.39 -1.17 -21.84
C GLY A 289 1.26 -0.18 -22.20
N LYS A 290 0.00 -0.63 -22.20
CA LYS A 290 -1.18 0.24 -22.43
C LYS A 290 -1.35 1.33 -21.35
N ALA A 291 -0.99 1.05 -20.09
CA ALA A 291 -0.99 2.06 -19.02
C ALA A 291 0.13 3.10 -19.23
N GLY A 292 1.29 2.66 -19.74
CA GLY A 292 2.38 3.53 -20.17
C GLY A 292 1.96 4.45 -21.31
N GLN A 293 1.30 3.93 -22.35
CA GLN A 293 0.77 4.72 -23.48
C GLN A 293 -0.24 5.79 -23.05
N GLN A 294 -1.14 5.50 -22.10
CA GLN A 294 -2.07 6.51 -21.57
C GLN A 294 -1.36 7.65 -20.81
N LYS A 295 -0.33 7.32 -20.02
CA LYS A 295 0.48 8.33 -19.31
C LYS A 295 1.39 9.11 -20.25
N GLY A 296 2.02 8.45 -21.22
CA GLY A 296 2.92 9.05 -22.20
C GLY A 296 2.20 9.93 -23.20
N GLY A 297 1.06 9.48 -23.77
CA GLY A 297 0.31 10.23 -24.78
C GLY A 297 -0.31 11.54 -24.29
N THR A 298 -0.39 11.74 -22.97
CA THR A 298 -0.84 13.01 -22.36
C THR A 298 0.32 13.94 -21.97
N THR A 299 1.57 13.46 -21.97
CA THR A 299 2.71 14.18 -21.38
C THR A 299 3.95 14.31 -22.27
N ALA A 300 4.16 13.44 -23.26
CA ALA A 300 5.37 13.41 -24.09
C ALA A 300 5.09 12.96 -25.54
N THR A 301 5.79 13.57 -26.50
CA THR A 301 5.58 13.34 -27.95
C THR A 301 6.67 12.50 -28.62
N ASN A 302 7.79 12.24 -27.95
CA ASN A 302 8.97 11.54 -28.47
C ASN A 302 9.10 10.09 -27.97
N ILE A 303 8.03 9.50 -27.43
CA ILE A 303 8.05 8.13 -26.90
C ILE A 303 7.45 7.15 -27.91
N ASP A 304 8.24 6.17 -28.35
CA ASP A 304 7.79 5.06 -29.17
C ASP A 304 7.46 3.82 -28.32
N TYR A 305 6.18 3.46 -28.27
CA TYR A 305 5.67 2.25 -27.63
C TYR A 305 5.40 1.10 -28.61
N SER A 306 5.59 1.31 -29.92
CA SER A 306 5.17 0.37 -30.97
C SER A 306 5.93 -0.96 -30.97
N LYS A 307 7.04 -1.03 -30.22
CA LYS A 307 7.92 -2.21 -30.13
C LYS A 307 7.79 -2.97 -28.80
N SER A 308 6.78 -2.65 -27.99
CA SER A 308 6.41 -3.44 -26.81
C SER A 308 5.71 -4.74 -27.26
N GLY A 309 6.30 -5.89 -26.92
CA GLY A 309 5.89 -7.23 -27.35
C GLY A 309 5.23 -8.06 -26.27
#